data_AF-A0A2V5ZUY5-F1
#
_entry.id   AF-A0A2V5ZUY5-F1
#
_cell.length_a   1.000
_cell.length_b   1.000
_cell.length_c   1.000
_cell.angle_alpha   90.00
_cell.angle_beta   90.00
_cell.angle_gamma   90.00
#
_symmetry.space_group_name_H-M   'P 1'
#
loop_
_entity.id
_entity.type
_entity.pdbx_description
1 polymer ?
#
loop_
_entity_poly.entity_id
_entity_poly.type
_entity_poly.pdbx_seq_one_letter_code
_entity_poly.pdbx_strand_id
1 'polypeptide(L)' 'MKVSLHLANSFDAAWENVLLPWFEKVASQPFEQTAPVAVVTPFRSRAQLLRGKLLAHGISLLGVHFLVPGQ' A
#
# COMPACT_ATOMS: atom_id res chain seq x y z
N MET A 1 -17.63 -5.98 8.77
CA MET A 1 -16.27 -5.45 8.56
C MET A 1 -15.32 -6.63 8.36
N LYS A 2 -14.58 -6.71 7.25
CA LYS A 2 -13.62 -7.80 6.99
C LYS A 2 -12.22 -7.30 7.31
N VAL A 3 -11.53 -7.98 8.22
CA VAL A 3 -10.17 -7.66 8.64
C VAL A 3 -9.32 -8.90 8.41
N SER A 4 -8.11 -8.71 7.88
CA SER A 4 -7.11 -9.76 7.73
C SER A 4 -5.80 -9.30 8.36
N LEU A 5 -5.11 -10.25 9.01
CA LEU A 5 -3.75 -10.07 9.52
C LEU A 5 -2.81 -10.93 8.68
N HIS A 6 -1.74 -10.31 8.18
CA HIS A 6 -0.70 -10.99 7.42
C HIS A 6 0.61 -10.89 8.21
N LEU A 7 1.25 -12.03 8.46
CA LEU A 7 2.55 -12.13 9.10
C LEU A 7 3.55 -12.67 8.09
N ALA A 8 4.76 -12.14 8.09
CA ALA A 8 5.85 -12.59 7.24
C ALA A 8 7.15 -12.65 8.05
N ASN A 9 8.05 -13.54 7.64
CA ASN A 9 9.36 -13.72 8.27
C ASN A 9 10.38 -12.63 7.88
N SER A 10 10.09 -11.82 6.87
CA SER A 10 10.91 -10.71 6.41
C SER A 10 10.06 -9.66 5.69
N PHE A 11 10.64 -8.47 5.50
CA PHE A 11 9.98 -7.43 4.69
C PHE A 11 9.85 -7.83 3.23
N ASP A 12 10.85 -8.49 2.65
CA ASP A 12 10.78 -8.91 1.25
C ASP A 12 9.71 -10.00 1.06
N ALA A 13 9.58 -10.94 2.00
CA ALA A 13 8.49 -11.90 1.97
C ALA A 13 7.11 -11.23 2.10
N ALA A 14 6.98 -10.21 2.96
CA ALA A 14 5.74 -9.42 3.06
C ALA A 14 5.47 -8.64 1.77
N TRP A 15 6.51 -8.10 1.15
CA TRP A 15 6.43 -7.33 -0.08
C TRP A 15 5.91 -8.20 -1.23
N GLU A 16 6.59 -9.30 -1.53
CA GLU A 16 6.27 -10.18 -2.66
C GLU A 16 4.91 -10.88 -2.49
N ASN A 17 4.60 -11.38 -1.29
CA ASN A 17 3.45 -12.27 -1.11
C ASN A 17 2.16 -11.56 -0.67
N VAL A 18 2.25 -10.31 -0.20
CA VAL A 18 1.11 -9.60 0.39
C VAL A 18 0.96 -8.20 -0.18
N LEU A 19 1.98 -7.35 -0.02
CA LEU A 19 1.86 -5.93 -0.33
C LEU A 19 1.76 -5.70 -1.84
N LEU A 20 2.69 -6.25 -2.62
CA LEU A 20 2.73 -6.04 -4.07
C LEU A 20 1.44 -6.53 -4.76
N PRO A 21 0.96 -7.78 -4.54
CA PRO A 21 -0.31 -8.23 -5.11
C PRO A 21 -1.51 -7.40 -4.67
N TRP A 22 -1.51 -6.91 -3.42
CA TRP A 22 -2.57 -6.03 -2.94
C TRP A 22 -2.54 -4.67 -3.64
N PHE A 23 -1.34 -4.08 -3.81
CA PHE A 23 -1.14 -2.81 -4.51
C PHE A 23 -1.55 -2.89 -5.98
N GLU A 24 -1.19 -3.97 -6.68
CA GLU A 24 -1.63 -4.20 -8.06
C GLU A 24 -3.16 -4.22 -8.18
N LYS A 25 -3.82 -4.93 -7.26
CA LYS A 25 -5.29 -5.03 -7.23
C LYS A 25 -5.98 -3.68 -6.98
N VAL A 26 -5.44 -2.84 -6.10
CA VAL A 26 -6.02 -1.52 -5.82
C VAL A 26 -5.64 -0.48 -6.87
N ALA A 27 -4.52 -0.64 -7.57
CA ALA A 27 -4.14 0.25 -8.67
C ALA A 27 -4.94 -0.03 -9.95
N SER A 28 -5.39 -1.27 -10.17
CA SER A 28 -6.26 -1.65 -11.30
C SER A 28 -7.73 -1.25 -11.12
N GLN A 29 -8.07 -0.66 -9.98
CA GLN A 29 -9.43 -0.40 -9.57
C GLN A 29 -9.94 0.92 -10.17
N PRO A 30 -11.17 1.00 -10.70
CA PRO A 30 -11.70 2.21 -11.29
C PRO A 30 -11.75 3.36 -10.28
N PHE A 31 -11.41 4.57 -10.74
CA PHE A 31 -11.43 5.80 -9.93
C PHE A 31 -12.83 6.18 -9.41
N GLU A 32 -13.89 5.55 -9.94
CA GLU A 32 -15.29 5.74 -9.52
C GLU A 32 -15.63 5.15 -8.14
N GLN A 33 -14.71 4.44 -7.49
CA GLN A 33 -14.93 3.95 -6.14
C GLN A 33 -14.98 5.11 -5.12
N THR A 34 -16.09 5.16 -4.39
CA THR A 34 -16.48 6.27 -3.51
C THR A 34 -15.55 6.49 -2.31
N ALA A 35 -14.69 5.52 -1.99
CA ALA A 35 -13.79 5.59 -0.83
C ALA A 35 -12.32 5.51 -1.27
N PRO A 36 -11.47 6.49 -0.89
CA PRO A 36 -10.05 6.44 -1.17
C PRO A 36 -9.37 5.23 -0.50
N VAL A 37 -8.44 4.60 -1.20
CA VAL A 37 -7.60 3.55 -0.62
C VAL A 37 -6.56 4.23 0.28
N ALA A 38 -6.47 3.80 1.54
CA ALA A 38 -5.53 4.36 2.50
C ALA A 38 -4.45 3.34 2.88
N VAL A 39 -3.20 3.80 2.92
CA VAL A 39 -2.04 3.05 3.45
C VAL A 39 -1.56 3.78 4.69
N VAL A 40 -1.82 3.20 5.86
CA VAL A 40 -1.37 3.78 7.13
C VAL A 40 -0.02 3.21 7.48
N THR A 41 0.96 4.09 7.75
CA THR A 41 2.30 3.67 8.20
C THR A 41 2.67 4.41 9.48
N PRO A 42 3.47 3.80 10.37
CA PRO A 42 3.85 4.44 11.63
C PRO A 42 4.81 5.63 11.44
N PHE A 43 5.56 5.66 10.34
CA PHE A 43 6.57 6.69 10.08
C PHE A 43 6.54 7.16 8.63
N ARG A 44 6.81 8.46 8.41
CA ARG A 44 6.96 9.05 7.07
C ARG A 44 8.01 8.32 6.22
N SER A 45 9.11 7.87 6.82
CA SER A 45 10.16 7.11 6.12
C SER A 45 9.62 5.80 5.51
N ARG A 46 8.72 5.10 6.22
CA ARG A 46 8.06 3.89 5.71
C ARG A 46 7.12 4.19 4.56
N ALA A 47 6.34 5.28 4.64
CA ALA A 47 5.51 5.73 3.53
C ALA A 47 6.35 6.05 2.28
N GLN A 48 7.49 6.75 2.44
CA GLN A 48 8.38 7.06 1.31
C GLN A 48 9.02 5.82 0.70
N LEU A 49 9.45 4.86 1.53
CA LEU A 49 10.00 3.59 1.06
C LEU A 49 8.98 2.83 0.18
N LEU A 50 7.73 2.74 0.62
CA LEU A 50 6.68 2.08 -0.14
C LEU A 50 6.38 2.80 -1.46
N ARG A 51 6.27 4.14 -1.43
CA ARG A 51 6.10 4.95 -2.65
C ARG A 51 7.22 4.69 -3.66
N GLY A 52 8.47 4.69 -3.20
CA GLY A 52 9.63 4.42 -4.06
C GLY A 52 9.58 3.02 -4.68
N LYS A 53 9.26 2.00 -3.89
CA LYS A 53 9.10 0.63 -4.40
C LYS A 53 7.97 0.53 -5.44
N LEU A 54 6.83 1.15 -5.21
CA LEU A 54 5.68 1.12 -6.13
C LEU A 54 5.99 1.80 -7.46
N LEU A 55 6.63 2.98 -7.42
CA LEU A 55 7.07 3.68 -8.63
C LEU A 55 8.07 2.84 -9.43
N ALA A 56 8.99 2.16 -8.76
CA ALA A 56 9.94 1.25 -9.42
C ALA A 56 9.25 0.04 -10.08
N HIS A 57 8.07 -0.37 -9.60
CA HIS A 57 7.25 -1.42 -10.19
C HIS A 57 6.20 -0.90 -11.20
N GLY A 58 6.23 0.40 -11.54
CA GLY A 58 5.27 1.01 -12.48
C GLY A 58 3.84 1.08 -11.94
N ILE A 59 3.63 0.92 -10.64
CA ILE A 59 2.30 0.96 -10.02
C ILE A 59 1.90 2.42 -9.77
N SER A 60 0.75 2.82 -10.33
CA SER A 60 0.18 4.14 -10.11
C SER A 60 -0.19 4.36 -8.65
N LEU A 61 0.14 5.53 -8.12
CA LEU A 61 -0.24 5.97 -6.77
C LEU A 61 -1.54 6.77 -6.76
N LEU A 62 -2.19 6.93 -7.91
CA LEU A 62 -3.44 7.67 -8.03
C LEU A 62 -4.54 6.98 -7.21
N GLY A 63 -5.19 7.74 -6.32
CA GLY A 63 -6.24 7.20 -5.43
C GLY A 63 -5.71 6.45 -4.19
N VAL A 64 -4.39 6.34 -4.01
CA VAL A 64 -3.76 5.74 -2.82
C VAL A 64 -3.21 6.82 -1.89
N HIS A 65 -3.82 6.96 -0.71
CA HIS A 65 -3.45 7.94 0.29
C HIS A 65 -2.57 7.32 1.38
N PHE A 66 -1.30 7.73 1.44
CA PHE A 66 -0.42 7.32 2.54
C PHE A 66 -0.60 8.25 3.74
N LEU A 67 -1.06 7.69 4.85
CA LEU A 67 -1.34 8.40 6.09
C LEU A 67 -0.29 8.04 7.16
N VAL A 68 0.10 9.03 7.95
CA VAL A 68 0.98 8.87 9.11
C VAL A 68 0.24 9.44 10.31
N PRO A 69 -0.17 8.61 11.29
CA PRO A 69 -0.93 9.09 12.44
C PRO A 69 -0.16 10.14 13.25
N GLY A 70 -0.84 11.19 13.69
CA GLY A 70 -0.26 12.23 14.55
C GLY A 70 0.65 13.24 13.84
N GLN A 71 0.66 13.27 12.50
CA GLN A 71 1.26 14.32 11.68
C GLN A 71 0.22 15.10 10.89
#